data_AF-A0A1D8IMK7-F1
#
_entry.id   AF-A0A1D8IMK7-F1
#
_cell.length_a   1.000
_cell.length_b   1.000
_cell.length_c   1.000
_cell.angle_alpha   90.00
_cell.angle_beta   90.00
_cell.angle_gamma   90.00
#
_symmetry.space_group_name_H-M   'P 1'
#
loop_
_entity.id
_entity.type
_entity.pdbx_description
1 polymer ?
#
loop_
_entity_poly.entity_id
_entity_poly.type
_entity_poly.pdbx_seq_one_letter_code
_entity_poly.pdbx_strand_id
1 'polypeptide(L)'
;MSRSRPPRRPAETAVVALDINGILDLHHFHPREVPDLVREYLRECHRRDIHEIRIVHGKGKGVLRAVVHDILAHDPNVIAYGPATDRSGWGATIVRLRTHQRAETAKPPADVPKPTPPGGFWGRLWPWRR
;
A
#
# COMPACT_ATOMS: atom_id res chain seq x y z
N MET A 1 -12.31 21.54 -51.94
CA MET A 1 -12.86 20.27 -51.42
C MET A 1 -12.23 19.96 -50.06
N SER A 2 -12.88 20.33 -48.96
CA SER A 2 -12.40 20.05 -47.60
C SER A 2 -12.52 18.56 -47.29
N ARG A 3 -11.39 17.88 -47.01
CA ARG A 3 -11.40 16.53 -46.43
C ARG A 3 -11.62 16.68 -44.93
N SER A 4 -12.85 16.46 -44.50
CA SER A 4 -13.22 16.44 -43.08
C SER A 4 -12.43 15.34 -42.37
N ARG A 5 -11.64 15.73 -41.37
CA ARG A 5 -10.92 14.83 -40.47
C ARG A 5 -11.95 13.97 -39.72
N PRO A 6 -11.83 12.63 -39.73
CA PRO A 6 -12.78 11.79 -39.00
C PRO A 6 -12.71 12.11 -37.50
N PRO A 7 -13.84 12.04 -36.77
CA PRO A 7 -13.86 12.27 -35.33
C PRO A 7 -12.95 11.24 -34.64
N ARG A 8 -12.14 11.69 -33.67
CA ARG A 8 -11.37 10.78 -32.80
C ARG A 8 -12.39 9.90 -32.07
N ARG A 9 -12.23 8.57 -32.13
CA ARG A 9 -13.03 7.67 -31.30
C ARG A 9 -12.89 8.10 -29.83
N PRO A 10 -13.98 8.12 -29.04
CA PRO A 10 -13.86 8.29 -27.60
C PRO A 10 -12.93 7.20 -27.07
N ALA A 11 -12.03 7.57 -26.16
CA ALA A 11 -11.10 6.63 -25.55
C ALA A 11 -11.90 5.52 -24.89
N GLU A 12 -11.79 4.32 -25.44
CA GLU A 12 -12.38 3.10 -24.89
C GLU A 12 -11.78 2.91 -23.50
N THR A 13 -12.61 2.98 -22.46
CA THR A 13 -12.21 2.85 -21.06
C THR A 13 -11.79 1.40 -20.82
N ALA A 14 -10.55 1.07 -21.19
CA ALA A 14 -10.01 -0.27 -20.99
C ALA A 14 -9.89 -0.52 -19.48
N VAL A 15 -10.68 -1.46 -18.97
CA VAL A 15 -10.60 -1.91 -17.58
C VAL A 15 -9.30 -2.71 -17.43
N VAL A 16 -8.31 -2.15 -16.73
CA VAL A 16 -7.07 -2.84 -16.41
C VAL A 16 -7.31 -3.72 -15.19
N ALA A 17 -7.30 -5.04 -15.36
CA ALA A 17 -7.29 -5.97 -14.23
C ALA A 17 -5.91 -5.94 -13.57
N LEU A 18 -5.86 -5.53 -12.30
CA LEU A 18 -4.63 -5.48 -11.53
C LEU A 18 -4.62 -6.55 -10.45
N ASP A 19 -3.49 -7.24 -10.34
CA ASP A 19 -3.23 -8.19 -9.27
C ASP A 19 -3.02 -7.44 -7.95
N ILE A 20 -3.94 -7.63 -7.01
CA ILE A 20 -3.85 -7.08 -5.66
C ILE A 20 -3.07 -8.06 -4.77
N ASN A 21 -1.75 -8.08 -4.94
CA ASN A 21 -0.82 -8.96 -4.22
C ASN A 21 0.15 -8.18 -3.31
N GLY A 22 -0.07 -6.87 -3.16
CA GLY A 22 0.83 -5.98 -2.42
C GLY A 22 1.97 -5.41 -3.25
N ILE A 23 2.03 -5.66 -4.56
CA ILE A 23 3.02 -5.05 -5.47
C ILE A 23 2.28 -4.28 -6.56
N LEU A 24 2.49 -2.96 -6.59
CA LEU A 24 1.95 -2.07 -7.62
C LEU A 24 3.09 -1.51 -8.47
N ASP A 25 3.13 -1.86 -9.75
CA ASP A 25 4.07 -1.30 -10.71
C ASP A 25 3.45 -0.15 -11.51
N LEU A 26 4.07 1.03 -11.44
CA LEU A 26 3.59 2.26 -12.07
C LEU A 26 4.30 2.60 -13.39
N HIS A 27 5.25 1.80 -13.88
CA HIS A 27 6.05 2.12 -15.08
C HIS A 27 5.24 2.30 -16.36
N HIS A 28 4.06 1.67 -16.43
CA HIS A 28 3.20 1.69 -17.62
C HIS A 28 2.07 2.70 -17.54
N PHE A 29 1.95 3.45 -16.45
CA PHE A 29 0.83 4.38 -16.21
C PHE A 29 1.21 5.83 -16.50
N HIS A 30 0.27 6.59 -17.05
CA HIS A 30 0.46 8.01 -17.21
C HIS A 30 0.39 8.69 -15.83
N PRO A 31 1.21 9.72 -15.55
CA PRO A 31 1.22 10.40 -14.24
C PRO A 31 -0.14 10.95 -13.77
N ARG A 32 -1.08 11.18 -14.70
CA ARG A 32 -2.45 11.62 -14.39
C ARG A 32 -3.37 10.52 -13.87
N GLU A 33 -3.07 9.26 -14.18
CA GLU A 33 -3.87 8.09 -13.76
C GLU A 33 -3.40 7.55 -12.41
N VAL A 34 -2.12 7.78 -12.09
CA VAL A 34 -1.45 7.30 -10.88
C VAL A 34 -2.16 7.69 -9.59
N PRO A 35 -2.70 8.92 -9.41
CA PRO A 35 -3.36 9.26 -8.16
C PRO A 35 -4.55 8.39 -7.81
N ASP A 36 -5.43 8.16 -8.77
CA ASP A 36 -6.64 7.35 -8.54
C ASP A 36 -6.29 5.87 -8.45
N LEU A 37 -5.35 5.42 -9.27
CA LEU A 37 -4.83 4.06 -9.22
C LEU A 37 -4.23 3.70 -7.85
N VAL A 38 -3.35 4.55 -7.30
CA VAL A 38 -2.70 4.28 -6.02
C VAL A 38 -3.75 4.23 -4.90
N ARG A 39 -4.68 5.20 -4.85
CA ARG A 39 -5.74 5.20 -3.83
C ARG A 39 -6.59 3.95 -3.87
N GLU A 40 -6.99 3.53 -5.08
CA GLU A 40 -7.83 2.35 -5.23
C GLU A 40 -7.07 1.07 -4.89
N TYR A 41 -5.79 0.97 -5.28
CA TYR A 41 -4.96 -0.16 -4.91
C TYR A 41 -4.75 -0.27 -3.38
N LEU A 42 -4.52 0.85 -2.68
CA LEU A 42 -4.40 0.85 -1.22
C LEU A 42 -5.70 0.38 -0.55
N ARG A 43 -6.86 0.83 -1.04
CA ARG A 43 -8.17 0.38 -0.54
C ARG A 43 -8.38 -1.10 -0.76
N GLU A 44 -8.09 -1.62 -1.95
CA GLU A 44 -8.23 -3.03 -2.27
C GLU A 44 -7.25 -3.90 -1.47
N CYS A 45 -6.01 -3.44 -1.25
CA CYS A 45 -5.07 -4.10 -0.35
C CYS A 45 -5.61 -4.14 1.09
N HIS A 46 -6.12 -3.02 1.61
CA HIS A 46 -6.71 -2.95 2.95
C HIS A 46 -7.88 -3.93 3.10
N ARG A 47 -8.80 -3.96 2.12
CA ARG A 47 -9.95 -4.89 2.09
C ARG A 47 -9.55 -6.37 2.05
N ARG A 48 -8.36 -6.68 1.54
CA ARG A 48 -7.83 -8.05 1.43
C ARG A 48 -6.84 -8.38 2.55
N ASP A 49 -6.75 -7.55 3.58
CA ASP A 49 -5.79 -7.67 4.69
C ASP A 49 -4.32 -7.72 4.25
N ILE A 50 -3.99 -7.09 3.12
CA ILE A 50 -2.63 -6.91 2.62
C ILE A 50 -2.10 -5.57 3.16
N HIS A 51 -1.28 -5.66 4.19
CA HIS A 51 -0.86 -4.48 4.96
C HIS A 51 0.55 -3.98 4.62
N GLU A 52 1.35 -4.78 3.92
CA GLU A 52 2.67 -4.37 3.44
C GLU A 52 2.64 -4.30 1.91
N ILE A 53 2.94 -3.12 1.38
CA ILE A 53 2.78 -2.82 -0.04
C ILE A 53 4.08 -2.24 -0.58
N ARG A 54 4.48 -2.71 -1.77
CA ARG A 54 5.57 -2.16 -2.56
C ARG A 54 5.01 -1.44 -3.78
N ILE A 55 5.21 -0.13 -3.84
CA ILE A 55 4.87 0.68 -5.00
C ILE A 55 6.15 0.96 -5.80
N VAL A 56 6.24 0.40 -7.00
CA VAL A 56 7.38 0.57 -7.91
C VAL A 56 7.07 1.72 -8.85
N HIS A 57 7.85 2.80 -8.75
CA HIS A 57 7.66 4.03 -9.54
C HIS A 57 8.87 4.36 -10.44
N GLY A 58 9.89 3.51 -10.43
CA GLY A 58 11.10 3.65 -11.24
C GLY A 58 12.10 4.70 -10.74
N LYS A 59 13.27 4.74 -11.38
CA LYS A 59 14.44 5.59 -11.05
C LYS A 59 14.45 6.95 -11.77
N GLY A 60 13.38 7.32 -12.46
CA GLY A 60 13.32 8.51 -13.31
C GLY A 60 13.49 9.83 -12.55
N LYS A 61 13.00 10.94 -13.11
CA LYS A 61 13.09 12.30 -12.52
C LYS A 61 12.36 12.49 -11.17
N GLY A 62 11.82 11.43 -10.57
CA GLY A 62 11.14 11.49 -9.28
C GLY A 62 9.68 11.97 -9.31
N VAL A 63 9.10 12.21 -10.49
CA VAL A 63 7.71 12.69 -10.63
C VAL A 63 6.73 11.71 -10.00
N LEU A 64 6.77 10.43 -10.41
CA LEU A 64 5.89 9.40 -9.85
C LEU A 64 6.12 9.17 -8.36
N ARG A 65 7.38 9.24 -7.90
CA ARG A 65 7.70 9.20 -6.47
C ARG A 65 7.02 10.32 -5.71
N ALA A 66 7.12 11.56 -6.20
CA ALA A 66 6.51 12.71 -5.53
C ALA A 66 4.99 12.58 -5.44
N VAL A 67 4.34 12.14 -6.53
CA VAL A 67 2.90 11.87 -6.56
C VAL A 67 2.52 10.78 -5.55
N VAL A 68 3.24 9.65 -5.53
CA VAL A 68 3.00 8.57 -4.57
C VAL A 68 3.17 9.07 -3.13
N HIS A 69 4.24 9.81 -2.84
CA HIS A 69 4.50 10.30 -1.48
C HIS A 69 3.44 11.31 -1.01
N ASP A 70 2.96 12.18 -1.91
CA ASP A 70 1.86 13.11 -1.61
C ASP A 70 0.57 12.37 -1.25
N ILE A 71 0.21 11.32 -1.99
CA ILE A 71 -0.98 10.50 -1.68
C ILE A 71 -0.83 9.80 -0.33
N LEU A 72 0.32 9.17 -0.09
CA LEU A 72 0.58 8.41 1.14
C LEU A 72 0.61 9.30 2.38
N ALA A 73 1.10 10.54 2.27
CA ALA A 73 1.12 11.50 3.36
C ALA A 73 -0.28 11.92 3.83
N HIS A 74 -1.28 11.85 2.94
CA HIS A 74 -2.66 12.28 3.21
C HIS A 74 -3.63 11.11 3.43
N ASP A 75 -3.19 9.85 3.30
CA ASP A 75 -4.06 8.69 3.49
C ASP A 75 -4.12 8.27 4.97
N PRO A 76 -5.31 8.31 5.63
CA PRO A 76 -5.44 8.00 7.05
C PRO A 76 -5.17 6.52 7.40
N ASN A 77 -5.22 5.62 6.41
CA ASN A 77 -4.95 4.20 6.58
C ASN A 77 -3.46 3.87 6.49
N VAL A 78 -2.60 4.80 6.04
CA VAL A 78 -1.15 4.60 6.01
C VAL A 78 -0.56 4.88 7.39
N ILE A 79 0.18 3.92 7.94
CA ILE A 79 0.91 4.07 9.22
C ILE A 79 2.32 4.59 8.98
N ALA A 80 2.99 4.07 7.95
CA ALA A 80 4.36 4.43 7.63
C ALA A 80 4.65 4.16 6.15
N TYR A 81 5.55 4.94 5.58
CA TYR A 81 6.09 4.67 4.25
C TYR A 81 7.53 5.15 4.14
N GLY A 82 8.30 4.57 3.22
CA GLY A 82 9.69 4.92 3.01
C GLY A 82 10.29 4.29 1.75
N PRO A 83 11.48 4.73 1.32
CA PRO A 83 12.15 4.09 0.19
C PRO A 83 12.47 2.63 0.50
N ALA A 84 12.35 1.75 -0.50
CA ALA A 84 12.85 0.38 -0.38
C ALA A 84 14.37 0.38 -0.23
N THR A 85 14.89 -0.40 0.73
CA THR A 85 16.33 -0.45 1.07
C THR A 85 17.08 -1.62 0.42
N ASP A 86 16.36 -2.49 -0.30
CA ASP A 86 16.95 -3.61 -1.05
C ASP A 86 17.73 -3.14 -2.30
N ARG A 87 18.60 -4.01 -2.85
CA ARG A 87 19.43 -3.70 -4.03
C ARG A 87 18.58 -3.42 -5.29
N SER A 88 17.35 -3.92 -5.32
CA SER A 88 16.31 -3.65 -6.33
C SER A 88 15.48 -2.39 -6.05
N GLY A 89 15.77 -1.65 -4.96
CA GLY A 89 14.84 -0.75 -4.28
C GLY A 89 14.95 0.73 -4.64
N TRP A 90 16.01 1.10 -5.38
CA TRP A 90 16.12 2.44 -5.96
C TRP A 90 15.00 2.57 -7.01
N GLY A 91 13.88 3.19 -6.63
CA GLY A 91 12.69 3.30 -7.48
C GLY A 91 11.42 2.65 -6.90
N ALA A 92 11.42 2.22 -5.64
CA ALA A 92 10.23 1.73 -4.97
C ALA A 92 10.01 2.41 -3.60
N THR A 93 8.75 2.50 -3.20
CA THR A 93 8.31 2.92 -1.87
C THR A 93 7.61 1.75 -1.18
N ILE A 94 8.05 1.43 0.04
CA ILE A 94 7.39 0.48 0.93
C ILE A 94 6.37 1.24 1.76
N VAL A 95 5.16 0.69 1.87
CA VAL A 95 4.02 1.26 2.59
C VAL A 95 3.50 0.23 3.58
N ARG A 96 3.20 0.68 4.80
CA ARG A 96 2.49 -0.09 5.82
C ARG A 96 1.12 0.52 6.06
N LEU A 97 0.08 -0.27 5.85
CA LEU A 97 -1.30 0.08 6.17
C LEU A 97 -1.68 -0.31 7.60
N ARG A 98 -2.73 0.34 8.12
CA ARG A 98 -3.43 -0.10 9.31
C ARG A 98 -3.99 -1.49 9.08
N THR A 99 -3.80 -2.36 10.07
CA THR A 99 -4.51 -3.63 10.09
C THR A 99 -5.96 -3.35 10.40
N HIS A 100 -6.89 -4.06 9.76
CA HIS A 100 -8.17 -4.27 10.41
C HIS A 100 -7.83 -4.96 11.73
N GLN A 101 -7.97 -4.26 12.85
CA GLN A 101 -8.10 -4.95 14.13
C GLN A 101 -9.25 -5.90 13.87
N ARG A 102 -8.98 -7.20 13.67
CA ARG A 102 -10.04 -8.19 13.76
C ARG A 102 -10.68 -7.85 15.10
N ALA A 103 -11.95 -7.48 15.07
CA ALA A 103 -12.70 -7.33 16.30
C ALA A 103 -12.63 -8.71 16.98
N GLU A 104 -11.62 -8.89 17.83
CA GLU A 104 -11.39 -10.06 18.62
C GLU A 104 -11.26 -9.58 20.08
N THR A 105 -12.17 -9.75 21.03
CA THR A 105 -13.54 -10.32 21.12
C THR A 105 -13.84 -11.68 20.49
N ALA A 106 -12.88 -12.35 19.85
CA ALA A 106 -12.91 -13.78 19.68
C ALA A 106 -12.44 -14.31 21.02
N LYS A 107 -13.40 -14.60 21.89
CA LYS A 107 -13.21 -15.40 23.08
C LYS A 107 -12.21 -16.52 22.74
N PRO A 108 -11.06 -16.64 23.43
CA PRO A 108 -10.14 -17.73 23.16
C PRO A 108 -10.87 -19.07 23.38
N PRO A 109 -10.59 -20.13 22.60
CA PRO A 109 -11.04 -21.47 22.98
C PRO A 109 -10.56 -21.73 24.40
N ALA A 110 -11.46 -22.24 25.25
CA ALA A 110 -11.31 -22.26 26.70
C ALA A 110 -10.12 -23.10 27.23
N ASP A 111 -9.34 -23.74 26.35
CA ASP A 111 -8.30 -24.72 26.69
C ASP A 111 -6.89 -24.40 26.17
N VAL A 112 -6.57 -23.14 25.87
CA VAL A 112 -5.16 -22.76 25.67
C VAL A 112 -4.49 -22.58 27.04
N PRO A 113 -3.52 -23.42 27.47
CA PRO A 113 -2.78 -23.17 28.70
C PRO A 113 -2.03 -21.85 28.58
N LYS A 114 -2.13 -21.01 29.63
CA LYS A 114 -1.48 -19.70 29.70
C LYS A 114 0.02 -19.82 29.34
N PRO A 115 0.56 -19.00 28.42
CA PRO A 115 1.99 -19.01 28.15
C PRO A 115 2.72 -18.61 29.42
N THR A 116 3.54 -19.52 29.93
CA THR A 116 4.48 -19.23 31.01
C THR A 116 5.41 -18.13 30.50
N PRO A 117 5.52 -16.97 31.17
CA PRO A 117 6.43 -15.94 30.72
C PRO A 117 7.85 -16.53 30.72
N PRO A 118 8.67 -16.29 29.68
CA PRO A 118 10.06 -16.69 29.73
C PRO A 118 10.70 -15.99 30.93
N GLY A 119 11.16 -16.79 31.89
CA GLY A 119 11.96 -16.30 33.01
C GLY A 119 13.24 -15.72 32.47
N GLY A 120 13.27 -14.39 32.26
CA GLY A 120 14.49 -13.76 31.78
C GLY A 120 14.31 -12.37 31.20
N PHE A 121 15.03 -11.42 31.82
CA PHE A 121 15.50 -10.12 31.33
C PHE A 121 14.50 -9.08 30.78
N TRP A 122 13.53 -9.42 29.92
CA TRP A 122 12.68 -8.43 29.22
C TRP A 122 11.47 -7.93 30.02
N GLY A 123 11.15 -8.51 31.19
CA GLY A 123 9.98 -8.14 32.01
C GLY A 123 10.15 -6.91 32.92
N ARG A 124 11.33 -6.29 32.98
CA ARG A 124 11.64 -5.19 33.92
C ARG A 124 11.96 -3.85 33.24
N LEU A 125 11.52 -3.64 32.00
CA LEU A 125 11.79 -2.38 31.28
C LEU A 125 10.63 -1.98 30.36
N TRP A 126 9.41 -1.73 30.88
CA TRP A 126 8.53 -0.74 30.25
C TRP A 126 7.43 -0.16 31.17
N PRO A 127 7.10 1.15 31.13
CA PRO A 127 6.51 1.87 32.26
C PRO A 127 5.08 2.43 32.01
N TRP A 128 4.12 1.62 31.58
CA TRP A 128 2.70 2.03 31.51
C TRP A 128 1.79 0.97 32.12
N ARG A 129 1.91 0.80 33.44
CA ARG A 129 0.92 0.12 34.30
C ARG A 129 0.87 0.85 35.65
N ARG A 130 -0.09 1.75 35.80
CA ARG A 130 -0.78 1.98 37.07
C ARG A 130 -2.26 1.74 36.82
#